data_AF-A0A2A5CIK5-F1
#
_entry.id   AF-A0A2A5CIK5-F1
#
_cell.length_a   1.000
_cell.length_b   1.000
_cell.length_c   1.000
_cell.angle_alpha   90.00
_cell.angle_beta   90.00
_cell.angle_gamma   90.00
#
_symmetry.space_group_name_H-M   'P 1'
#
loop_
_entity.id
_entity.type
_entity.pdbx_description
1 polymer ?
#
loop_
_entity_poly.entity_id
_entity_poly.type
_entity_poly.pdbx_seq_one_letter_code
_entity_poly.pdbx_strand_id
1 'polypeptide(L)'
;MESLIPIIVQAPADDATCGKWLERLWQAMEEDGVDYLGPVGDSWGEICGSVDVAGEWADDLVSTLRLCWTDPNPGNYFLGATACLSCLLVAGRYRCAEILMYVI
;
A
#
# COMPACT_ATOMS: atom_id res chain seq x y z
N MET A 1 0.80 -9.33 -14.52
CA MET A 1 1.50 -8.54 -13.48
C MET A 1 1.73 -9.36 -12.22
N GLU A 2 0.72 -10.08 -11.72
CA GLU A 2 0.82 -10.95 -10.53
C GLU A 2 2.03 -11.91 -10.53
N SER A 3 2.42 -12.44 -11.70
CA SER A 3 3.60 -13.31 -11.82
C SER A 3 4.94 -12.64 -11.48
N LEU A 4 5.00 -11.30 -11.46
CA LEU A 4 6.19 -10.53 -11.11
C LEU A 4 6.28 -10.25 -9.61
N ILE A 5 5.17 -10.30 -8.87
CA ILE A 5 5.13 -9.97 -7.44
C ILE A 5 6.07 -10.86 -6.63
N PRO A 6 6.06 -12.21 -6.79
CA PRO A 6 6.99 -13.06 -6.05
C PRO A 6 8.47 -12.78 -6.35
N ILE A 7 8.78 -12.30 -7.57
CA ILE A 7 10.14 -11.96 -7.98
C ILE A 7 10.59 -10.67 -7.29
N ILE A 8 9.70 -9.68 -7.18
CA ILE A 8 9.96 -8.42 -6.49
C ILE A 8 10.15 -8.66 -4.99
N VAL A 9 9.25 -9.44 -4.37
CA VAL A 9 9.31 -9.77 -2.94
C VAL A 9 10.59 -10.54 -2.57
N GLN A 10 11.09 -11.40 -3.46
CA GLN A 10 12.31 -12.19 -3.23
C GLN A 10 13.59 -11.46 -3.65
N ALA A 11 13.51 -10.24 -4.19
CA ALA A 11 14.67 -9.53 -4.68
C ALA A 11 15.62 -9.19 -3.50
N PRO A 12 16.89 -9.63 -3.54
CA PRO A 12 17.84 -9.30 -2.48
C PRO A 12 18.22 -7.82 -2.58
N ALA A 13 17.68 -7.01 -1.68
CA ALA A 13 18.01 -5.60 -1.53
C ALA A 13 18.12 -5.26 -0.04
N ASP A 14 18.99 -4.30 0.29
CA ASP A 14 18.96 -3.68 1.61
C ASP A 14 17.78 -2.70 1.71
N ASP A 15 17.39 -2.33 2.93
CA ASP A 15 16.22 -1.48 3.16
C ASP A 15 16.31 -0.14 2.41
N ALA A 16 17.51 0.43 2.28
CA ALA A 16 17.73 1.68 1.57
C ALA A 16 17.50 1.55 0.04
N THR A 17 17.92 0.44 -0.55
CA THR A 17 17.68 0.15 -1.98
C THR A 17 16.21 -0.21 -2.21
N CYS A 18 15.63 -1.02 -1.32
CA CYS A 18 14.21 -1.36 -1.34
C CYS A 18 13.33 -0.10 -1.25
N GLY A 19 13.62 0.82 -0.33
CA GLY A 19 12.91 2.10 -0.18
C GLY A 19 12.89 2.93 -1.47
N LYS A 20 14.04 3.08 -2.14
CA LYS A 20 14.11 3.79 -3.43
C LYS A 20 13.31 3.11 -4.54
N TRP A 21 13.21 1.77 -4.50
CA TRP A 21 12.40 1.04 -5.47
C TRP A 21 10.92 1.20 -5.18
N LEU A 22 10.52 1.17 -3.90
CA LEU A 22 9.15 1.40 -3.45
C LEU A 22 8.67 2.80 -3.84
N GLU A 23 9.47 3.85 -3.60
CA GLU A 23 9.13 5.22 -4.00
C GLU A 23 8.89 5.32 -5.52
N ARG A 24 9.76 4.71 -6.33
CA ARG A 24 9.62 4.71 -7.79
C ARG A 24 8.41 3.92 -8.26
N LEU A 25 8.13 2.79 -7.61
CA LEU A 25 6.98 1.95 -7.93
C LEU A 25 5.68 2.66 -7.52
N TRP A 26 5.68 3.39 -6.41
CA TRP A 26 4.56 4.21 -5.98
C TRP A 26 4.26 5.32 -6.99
N GLN A 27 5.28 6.03 -7.45
CA GLN A 27 5.10 7.02 -8.52
C GLN A 27 4.53 6.40 -9.79
N ALA A 28 5.01 5.22 -10.19
CA ALA A 28 4.45 4.51 -11.34
C ALA A 28 2.98 4.12 -11.14
N MET A 29 2.57 3.75 -9.91
CA MET A 29 1.16 3.49 -9.58
C MET A 29 0.32 4.76 -9.71
N GLU A 30 0.78 5.88 -9.15
CA GLU A 30 0.07 7.16 -9.24
C GLU A 30 -0.08 7.65 -10.69
N GLU A 31 0.93 7.43 -11.53
CA GLU A 31 0.95 7.81 -12.95
C GLU A 31 0.12 6.87 -13.85
N ASP A 32 -0.15 5.64 -13.41
CA ASP A 32 -0.80 4.61 -14.23
C ASP A 32 -2.22 5.01 -14.64
N GLY A 33 -3.00 5.64 -13.76
CA GLY A 33 -4.31 6.26 -14.07
C GLY A 33 -5.44 5.31 -14.52
N VAL A 34 -5.15 4.05 -14.83
CA VAL A 34 -6.09 3.02 -15.32
C VAL A 34 -6.03 1.69 -14.54
N ASP A 35 -5.31 1.67 -13.42
CA ASP A 35 -5.24 0.59 -12.42
C ASP A 35 -4.69 -0.76 -12.94
N TYR A 36 -3.81 -0.73 -13.94
CA TYR A 36 -3.03 -1.90 -14.33
C TYR A 36 -2.11 -2.40 -13.23
N LEU A 37 -1.67 -1.48 -12.36
CA LEU A 37 -0.83 -1.77 -11.19
C LEU A 37 -1.62 -2.19 -9.93
N GLY A 38 -2.94 -2.38 -10.00
CA GLY A 38 -3.78 -2.79 -8.86
C GLY A 38 -3.22 -3.95 -8.02
N PRO A 39 -2.80 -5.08 -8.64
CA PRO A 39 -2.23 -6.21 -7.88
C PRO A 39 -0.97 -5.89 -7.09
N VAL A 40 -0.19 -4.89 -7.52
CA VAL A 40 0.99 -4.40 -6.78
C VAL A 40 0.56 -3.71 -5.50
N GLY A 41 -0.53 -2.93 -5.54
CA GLY A 41 -1.13 -2.34 -4.35
C GLY A 41 -1.63 -3.40 -3.37
N ASP A 42 -2.27 -4.45 -3.86
CA ASP A 42 -2.80 -5.53 -3.01
C ASP A 42 -1.68 -6.26 -2.23
N SER A 43 -0.49 -6.37 -2.83
CA SER A 43 0.67 -7.04 -2.23
C SER A 43 1.71 -6.06 -1.66
N TRP A 44 1.37 -4.78 -1.50
CA TRP A 44 2.33 -3.73 -1.15
C TRP A 44 3.07 -4.02 0.16
N GLY A 45 2.35 -4.50 1.18
CA GLY A 45 2.95 -4.84 2.48
C GLY A 45 4.00 -5.94 2.38
N GLU A 46 3.83 -6.91 1.48
CA GLU A 46 4.83 -7.96 1.25
C GLU A 46 6.01 -7.43 0.43
N ILE A 47 5.74 -6.53 -0.52
CA ILE A 47 6.75 -5.87 -1.35
C ILE A 47 7.64 -4.94 -0.51
N CYS A 48 7.15 -4.39 0.61
CA CYS A 48 7.95 -3.62 1.56
C CYS A 48 9.15 -4.41 2.15
N GLY A 49 9.12 -5.75 2.11
CA GLY A 49 10.25 -6.60 2.51
C GLY A 49 10.53 -6.69 4.02
N SER A 50 10.04 -5.74 4.83
CA SER A 50 10.13 -5.77 6.29
C SER A 50 8.89 -5.16 6.96
N VAL A 51 8.65 -5.55 8.22
CA VAL A 51 7.55 -5.04 9.04
C VAL A 51 7.72 -3.54 9.33
N ASP A 52 8.96 -3.08 9.52
CA ASP A 52 9.24 -1.67 9.82
C ASP A 52 8.91 -0.77 8.63
N VAL A 53 9.37 -1.13 7.43
CA VAL A 53 9.07 -0.41 6.18
C VAL A 53 7.58 -0.44 5.88
N ALA A 54 6.92 -1.59 6.04
CA ALA A 54 5.47 -1.68 5.89
C ALA A 54 4.74 -0.78 6.90
N GLY A 55 5.25 -0.65 8.12
CA GLY A 55 4.71 0.25 9.14
C GLY A 55 4.81 1.72 8.75
N GLU A 56 5.96 2.15 8.22
CA GLU A 56 6.16 3.52 7.74
C GLU A 56 5.20 3.86 6.59
N TRP A 57 5.09 2.98 5.59
CA TRP A 57 4.12 3.15 4.50
C TRP A 57 2.67 3.17 5.00
N ALA A 58 2.32 2.33 5.98
CA ALA A 58 0.99 2.38 6.59
C ALA A 58 0.71 3.74 7.24
N ASP A 59 1.68 4.30 7.97
CA ASP A 59 1.55 5.57 8.66
C ASP A 59 1.40 6.75 7.69
N ASP A 60 2.09 6.70 6.55
CA ASP A 60 1.96 7.72 5.49
C ASP A 60 0.61 7.64 4.77
N LEU A 61 0.14 6.43 4.45
CA LEU A 61 -1.07 6.23 3.64
C LEU A 61 -2.38 6.33 4.45
N VAL A 62 -2.36 5.97 5.74
CA VAL A 62 -3.58 5.85 6.55
C VAL A 62 -4.32 7.18 6.70
N SER A 63 -3.60 8.30 6.73
CA SER A 63 -4.19 9.63 6.87
C SER A 63 -5.05 9.98 5.66
N THR A 64 -4.53 9.75 4.46
CA THR A 64 -5.24 9.97 3.19
C THR A 64 -6.41 9.00 3.04
N LEU A 65 -6.22 7.73 3.38
CA LEU A 65 -7.28 6.72 3.34
C LEU A 65 -8.46 7.10 4.25
N ARG A 66 -8.19 7.54 5.48
CA ARG A 66 -9.23 8.00 6.42
C ARG A 66 -9.99 9.22 5.89
N LEU A 67 -9.29 10.19 5.33
CA LEU A 67 -9.93 11.37 4.74
C LEU A 67 -10.85 10.98 3.58
N CYS A 68 -10.39 10.09 2.72
CA CYS A 68 -11.16 9.60 1.58
C CYS A 68 -12.45 8.87 2.02
N TRP A 69 -12.36 7.98 3.02
CA TRP A 69 -13.50 7.18 3.48
C TRP A 69 -14.48 7.93 4.39
N THR A 70 -14.02 8.99 5.06
CA THR A 70 -14.91 9.83 5.90
C THR A 70 -15.58 10.96 5.14
N ASP A 71 -15.23 11.17 3.86
CA ASP A 71 -15.85 12.21 3.04
C ASP A 71 -17.32 11.84 2.75
N PRO A 72 -18.29 12.70 3.10
CA PRO A 72 -19.70 12.46 2.82
C PRO A 72 -20.05 12.52 1.33
N ASN A 73 -19.16 13.02 0.47
CA ASN A 73 -19.37 13.06 -0.97
C ASN A 73 -19.06 11.70 -1.60
N PRO A 74 -20.06 11.04 -2.21
CA PRO A 74 -19.85 9.76 -2.86
C PRO A 74 -18.94 9.92 -4.08
N GLY A 75 -18.04 8.96 -4.28
CA GLY A 75 -17.18 8.88 -5.48
C GLY A 75 -15.71 9.23 -5.25
N ASN A 76 -15.32 9.61 -4.03
CA ASN A 76 -13.89 9.70 -3.69
C ASN A 76 -13.28 8.31 -3.64
N TYR A 77 -12.19 8.13 -4.39
CA TYR A 77 -11.41 6.91 -4.45
C TYR A 77 -9.96 7.25 -4.15
N PHE A 78 -9.33 6.44 -3.30
CA PHE A 78 -7.89 6.52 -3.07
C PHE A 78 -7.23 5.28 -3.65
N LEU A 79 -6.41 5.46 -4.69
CA LEU A 79 -5.66 4.39 -5.33
C LEU A 79 -4.82 3.59 -4.33
N GLY A 80 -4.25 4.28 -3.34
CA GLY A 80 -3.43 3.69 -2.29
C GLY A 80 -4.19 2.92 -1.21
N ALA A 81 -5.51 2.72 -1.35
CA ALA A 81 -6.31 2.07 -0.32
C ALA A 81 -5.86 0.62 -0.06
N THR A 82 -5.69 -0.18 -1.12
CA THR A 82 -5.27 -1.59 -0.97
C THR A 82 -3.84 -1.69 -0.48
N ALA A 83 -2.95 -0.81 -0.93
CA ALA A 83 -1.57 -0.70 -0.45
C ALA A 83 -1.50 -0.41 1.05
N CYS A 84 -2.30 0.55 1.54
CA CYS A 84 -2.38 0.88 2.96
C CYS A 84 -2.86 -0.32 3.80
N LEU A 85 -3.91 -1.00 3.36
CA LEU A 85 -4.45 -2.18 4.05
C LEU A 85 -3.45 -3.35 4.07
N SER A 86 -2.75 -3.58 2.95
CA SER A 86 -1.70 -4.58 2.83
C SER A 86 -0.56 -4.32 3.82
N CYS A 87 -0.09 -3.07 3.93
CA CYS A 87 0.89 -2.66 4.92
C CYS A 87 0.42 -2.85 6.37
N LEU A 88 -0.82 -2.45 6.68
CA LEU A 88 -1.40 -2.64 8.02
C LEU A 88 -1.49 -4.12 8.41
N LEU A 89 -1.77 -5.00 7.44
CA LEU A 89 -1.83 -6.44 7.63
C LEU A 89 -0.45 -7.01 7.97
N VAL A 90 0.58 -6.68 7.18
CA VAL A 90 1.97 -7.14 7.42
C VAL A 90 2.53 -6.57 8.72
N ALA A 91 2.22 -5.31 9.04
CA ALA A 91 2.63 -4.68 10.29
C ALA A 91 1.87 -5.18 11.54
N GLY A 92 0.90 -6.09 11.38
CA GLY A 92 0.10 -6.63 12.49
C GLY A 92 -0.82 -5.60 13.15
N ARG A 93 -1.11 -4.47 12.50
CA ARG A 93 -1.91 -3.37 13.05
C ARG A 93 -3.41 -3.57 12.75
N TYR A 94 -3.92 -4.78 13.04
CA TYR A 94 -5.27 -5.22 12.65
C TYR A 94 -6.40 -4.34 13.18
N ARG A 95 -6.25 -3.78 14.40
CA ARG A 95 -7.27 -2.87 14.96
C ARG A 95 -7.46 -1.63 14.09
N CYS A 96 -6.39 -1.11 13.48
CA CYS A 96 -6.49 0.02 12.55
C CYS A 96 -7.17 -0.40 11.24
N ALA A 97 -6.88 -1.60 10.73
CA ALA A 97 -7.54 -2.13 9.53
C ALA A 97 -9.05 -2.41 9.76
N GLU A 98 -9.42 -3.02 10.88
CA GLU A 98 -10.82 -3.25 11.26
C GLU A 98 -11.57 -1.93 11.40
N ILE A 99 -11.01 -0.94 12.12
CA ILE A 99 -11.65 0.38 12.27
C ILE A 99 -11.93 1.02 10.92
N LEU A 100 -11.00 0.92 9.97
CA LEU A 100 -11.18 1.45 8.63
C LEU A 100 -12.35 0.76 7.90
N MET A 101 -12.53 -0.55 8.01
CA MET A 101 -13.64 -1.28 7.37
C MET A 101 -15.02 -0.86 7.88
N TYR A 102 -15.14 -0.31 9.09
CA TYR A 102 -16.41 0.20 9.63
C TYR A 102 -16.76 1.63 9.15
N VAL A 103 -15.87 2.28 8.40
CA VAL A 103 -16.08 3.65 7.88
C VAL A 103 -16.71 3.64 6.48
N ILE A 104 -16.74 2.48 5.81
CA ILE A 104 -17.37 2.25 4.50
C ILE A 104 -18.80 1.75 4.68
#